data_AF-A0A6I7YSR4-F1
#
_entry.id   AF-A0A6I7YSR4-F1
#
_cell.length_a   1.000
_cell.length_b   1.000
_cell.length_c   1.000
_cell.angle_alpha   90.00
_cell.angle_beta   90.00
_cell.angle_gamma   90.00
#
_symmetry.space_group_name_H-M   'P 1'
#
loop_
_entity.id
_entity.type
_entity.pdbx_description
1 polymer ?
#
loop_
_entity_poly.entity_id
_entity_poly.type
_entity_poly.pdbx_seq_one_letter_code
_entity_poly.pdbx_strand_id
1 'polypeptide(L)'
;MIPLRLRVSAAGCALLLGASAVLLASGTASAAPPKHTVRESPVREAAPSAGAAASSTGPFTEPGFAAGCTWHAFGEGEQPPWWLMFADPLCVEYSKRDITVDDGGALRFLLAEPSRFALAMVTCHYYQKDHWSVQSTHGATPWVAWDGQYWWDKAAGRAGARLTNFRVDGHTVGVGDAVTALEPVFPDVARALSDYGRAAGETGLTVSLPYDLRCALGG
;
A
#
# COMPACT_ATOMS: atom_id res chain seq x y z
N MET A 1 20.26 -42.55 -32.39
CA MET A 1 20.63 -41.16 -32.04
C MET A 1 19.36 -40.33 -32.09
N ILE A 2 18.82 -39.98 -30.93
CA ILE A 2 17.54 -39.28 -30.75
C ILE A 2 17.85 -38.06 -29.86
N PRO A 3 17.52 -36.82 -30.23
CA PRO A 3 17.82 -35.66 -29.40
C PRO A 3 16.78 -35.51 -28.28
N LEU A 4 17.29 -35.39 -27.06
CA LEU A 4 16.53 -35.17 -25.83
C LEU A 4 16.11 -33.69 -25.76
N ARG A 5 14.80 -33.41 -25.87
CA ARG A 5 14.23 -32.08 -25.60
C ARG A 5 14.01 -31.93 -24.09
N LEU A 6 14.78 -31.05 -23.43
CA LEU A 6 14.42 -30.58 -22.09
C LEU A 6 13.29 -29.54 -22.20
N ARG A 7 12.11 -29.90 -21.72
CA ARG A 7 11.03 -28.96 -21.39
C ARG A 7 11.35 -28.37 -20.03
N VAL A 8 11.65 -27.06 -19.98
CA VAL A 8 11.67 -26.30 -18.73
C VAL A 8 10.27 -25.72 -18.56
N SER A 9 9.53 -26.24 -17.58
CA SER A 9 8.18 -25.78 -17.27
C SER A 9 8.20 -24.34 -16.75
N ALA A 10 7.39 -23.49 -17.38
CA ALA A 10 7.04 -22.15 -16.93
C ALA A 10 6.14 -22.25 -15.68
N ALA A 11 6.76 -22.44 -14.51
CA ALA A 11 6.12 -22.36 -13.20
C ALA A 11 7.20 -22.12 -12.14
N GLY A 12 7.70 -20.89 -12.05
CA GLY A 12 8.79 -20.59 -11.13
C GLY A 12 9.35 -19.18 -11.25
N CYS A 13 8.51 -18.15 -11.28
CA CYS A 13 8.93 -16.78 -11.04
C CYS A 13 7.73 -15.91 -10.63
N ALA A 14 7.09 -16.29 -9.53
CA ALA A 14 6.01 -15.52 -8.92
C ALA A 14 6.13 -15.68 -7.41
N LEU A 15 7.21 -15.17 -6.83
CA LEU A 15 7.40 -15.07 -5.39
C LEU A 15 8.27 -13.86 -5.11
N LEU A 16 7.76 -12.98 -4.25
CA LEU A 16 8.42 -11.84 -3.61
C LEU A 16 8.50 -10.58 -4.48
N LEU A 17 7.48 -9.72 -4.38
CA LEU A 17 7.59 -8.27 -4.22
C LEU A 17 6.18 -7.66 -4.14
N GLY A 18 5.87 -6.99 -3.03
CA GLY A 18 4.66 -6.17 -2.88
C GLY A 18 3.57 -6.70 -1.95
N ALA A 19 3.90 -7.00 -0.69
CA ALA A 19 2.89 -7.06 0.38
C ALA A 19 3.54 -6.85 1.76
N SER A 20 4.02 -5.62 2.03
CA SER A 20 4.17 -5.16 3.41
C SER A 20 2.86 -4.52 3.85
N ALA A 21 1.83 -5.36 3.98
CA ALA A 21 0.64 -5.05 4.77
C ALA A 21 0.73 -5.87 6.06
N VAL A 22 1.05 -5.15 7.13
CA VAL A 22 1.02 -5.50 8.55
C VAL A 22 0.26 -6.79 8.90
N LEU A 23 1.04 -7.82 9.24
CA LEU A 23 0.63 -8.98 10.04
C LEU A 23 0.52 -8.56 11.50
N LEU A 24 -0.69 -8.25 11.99
CA LEU A 24 -1.03 -8.34 13.41
C LEU A 24 -2.48 -8.78 13.56
N ALA A 25 -2.71 -10.08 13.37
CA ALA A 25 -3.85 -10.77 13.95
C ALA A 25 -3.35 -12.13 14.45
N SER A 26 -2.83 -12.14 15.69
CA SER A 26 -2.58 -13.36 16.46
C SER A 26 -3.93 -13.99 16.83
N GLY A 27 -4.58 -14.61 15.85
CA GLY A 27 -5.72 -15.50 16.08
C GLY A 27 -5.20 -16.92 16.26
N THR A 28 -4.98 -17.35 17.50
CA THR A 28 -4.72 -18.75 17.83
C THR A 28 -5.87 -19.60 17.29
N ALA A 29 -5.57 -20.48 16.34
CA ALA A 29 -6.49 -21.51 15.87
C ALA A 29 -6.88 -22.42 17.05
N SER A 30 -8.11 -22.30 17.52
CA SER A 30 -8.67 -23.22 18.52
C SER A 30 -9.04 -24.52 17.82
N ALA A 31 -8.22 -25.56 18.05
CA ALA A 31 -8.59 -26.93 17.73
C ALA A 31 -9.88 -27.32 18.45
N ALA A 32 -10.74 -28.09 17.78
CA ALA A 32 -11.99 -28.59 18.34
C ALA A 32 -11.74 -29.49 19.56
N PRO A 33 -12.50 -29.35 20.67
CA PRO A 33 -12.40 -30.27 21.79
C PRO A 33 -13.30 -31.50 21.59
N PRO A 34 -12.89 -32.69 22.08
CA PRO A 34 -13.76 -33.85 22.15
C PRO A 34 -14.87 -33.64 23.19
N LYS A 35 -16.00 -34.32 22.96
CA LYS A 35 -17.16 -34.38 23.86
C LYS A 35 -16.73 -34.89 25.24
N HIS A 36 -16.99 -34.15 26.33
CA HIS A 36 -17.64 -34.65 27.55
C HIS A 36 -17.84 -33.58 28.64
N THR A 37 -19.04 -33.62 29.22
CA THR A 37 -19.51 -33.16 30.55
C THR A 37 -19.50 -31.67 30.91
N VAL A 38 -20.72 -31.13 30.98
CA VAL A 38 -21.11 -29.82 31.52
C VAL A 38 -20.82 -29.76 33.02
N ARG A 39 -20.09 -28.71 33.45
CA ARG A 39 -20.10 -28.23 34.84
C ARG A 39 -20.38 -26.73 34.80
N GLU A 40 -21.58 -26.36 35.22
CA GLU A 40 -22.02 -24.96 35.32
C GLU A 40 -21.19 -24.22 36.39
N SER A 41 -20.67 -23.05 36.01
CA SER A 41 -20.10 -22.05 36.92
C SER A 41 -20.59 -20.67 36.51
N PRO A 42 -20.81 -19.76 37.47
CA PRO A 42 -21.68 -18.61 37.28
C PRO A 42 -21.07 -17.58 36.33
N VAL A 43 -21.90 -17.09 35.42
CA VAL A 43 -21.58 -16.01 34.47
C VAL A 43 -21.31 -14.73 35.25
N ARG A 44 -20.04 -14.31 35.28
CA ARG A 44 -19.64 -12.98 35.71
C ARG A 44 -19.81 -12.06 34.52
N GLU A 45 -20.81 -11.19 34.59
CA GLU A 45 -21.11 -10.19 33.56
C GLU A 45 -19.90 -9.26 33.39
N ALA A 46 -19.26 -9.37 32.23
CA ALA A 46 -18.11 -8.55 31.87
C ALA A 46 -18.60 -7.13 31.56
N ALA A 47 -18.08 -6.13 32.26
CA ALA A 47 -18.31 -4.73 31.96
C ALA A 47 -17.91 -4.44 30.50
N PRO A 48 -18.63 -3.55 29.79
CA PRO A 48 -18.30 -3.19 28.42
C PRO A 48 -16.89 -2.57 28.39
N SER A 49 -15.99 -3.21 27.65
CA SER A 49 -14.70 -2.65 27.29
C SER A 49 -14.93 -1.30 26.59
N ALA A 50 -14.24 -0.25 27.05
CA ALA A 50 -14.23 1.05 26.41
C ALA A 50 -13.88 0.87 24.93
N GLY A 51 -14.78 1.37 24.06
CA GLY A 51 -14.88 0.99 22.67
C GLY A 51 -13.56 1.09 21.90
N ALA A 52 -13.24 0.01 21.18
CA ALA A 52 -12.42 0.13 19.99
C ALA A 52 -13.12 1.14 19.08
N ALA A 53 -12.53 2.33 18.90
CA ALA A 53 -12.98 3.26 17.88
C ALA A 53 -13.06 2.48 16.56
N ALA A 54 -14.25 2.43 15.96
CA ALA A 54 -14.45 1.68 14.72
C ALA A 54 -13.49 2.25 13.68
N SER A 55 -12.55 1.42 13.19
CA SER A 55 -11.68 1.78 12.09
C SER A 55 -12.55 2.13 10.89
N SER A 56 -12.52 3.40 10.47
CA SER A 56 -13.26 3.83 9.29
C SER A 56 -12.39 3.71 8.04
N THR A 57 -13.00 3.26 6.94
CA THR A 57 -12.43 3.30 5.60
C THR A 57 -13.34 4.17 4.75
N GLY A 58 -12.77 5.05 3.93
CA GLY A 58 -13.51 5.90 3.03
C GLY A 58 -12.72 6.26 1.77
N PRO A 59 -13.26 7.14 0.92
CA PRO A 59 -12.60 7.64 -0.29
C PRO A 59 -11.20 8.18 0.00
N PHE A 60 -10.31 8.15 -1.00
CA PHE A 60 -9.05 8.87 -0.89
C PHE A 60 -9.30 10.37 -0.73
N THR A 61 -8.69 10.97 0.28
CA THR A 61 -8.61 12.41 0.46
C THR A 61 -7.15 12.80 0.63
N GLU A 62 -6.74 13.96 0.13
CA GLU A 62 -5.42 14.52 0.42
C GLU A 62 -5.25 14.78 1.93
N PRO A 63 -4.03 14.66 2.49
CA PRO A 63 -3.79 15.05 3.87
C PRO A 63 -3.96 16.56 4.02
N GLY A 64 -4.43 17.02 5.19
CA GLY A 64 -4.65 18.45 5.44
C GLY A 64 -3.38 19.30 5.30
N PHE A 65 -2.21 18.71 5.59
CA PHE A 65 -0.92 19.37 5.47
C PHE A 65 -0.36 19.42 4.03
N ALA A 66 -1.00 18.78 3.04
CA ALA A 66 -0.48 18.69 1.67
C ALA A 66 -0.17 20.05 1.03
N ALA A 67 -1.00 21.06 1.30
CA ALA A 67 -0.84 22.40 0.72
C ALA A 67 0.41 23.14 1.21
N GLY A 68 0.95 22.77 2.38
CA GLY A 68 2.17 23.34 2.96
C GLY A 68 3.43 22.51 2.73
N CYS A 69 3.34 21.41 1.97
CA CYS A 69 4.46 20.51 1.74
C CYS A 69 5.63 21.20 1.03
N THR A 70 6.83 21.05 1.60
CA THR A 70 8.09 21.23 0.87
C THR A 70 8.50 19.88 0.29
N TRP A 71 8.50 19.75 -1.04
CA TRP A 71 8.78 18.47 -1.70
C TRP A 71 10.28 18.23 -1.88
N HIS A 72 10.72 17.03 -1.49
CA HIS A 72 12.05 16.52 -1.76
C HIS A 72 11.97 15.45 -2.86
N ALA A 73 12.46 15.78 -4.05
CA ALA A 73 12.47 14.87 -5.19
C ALA A 73 13.77 14.05 -5.22
N PHE A 74 13.64 12.74 -5.49
CA PHE A 74 14.72 11.78 -5.53
C PHE A 74 14.63 10.94 -6.81
N GLY A 75 15.78 10.79 -7.47
CA GLY A 75 15.92 10.00 -8.69
C GLY A 75 15.96 8.48 -8.46
N GLU A 76 16.17 7.76 -9.56
CA GLU A 76 16.27 6.30 -9.57
C GLU A 76 17.41 5.81 -8.66
N GLY A 77 17.08 4.99 -7.67
CA GLY A 77 18.05 4.49 -6.69
C GLY A 77 18.66 5.53 -5.74
N GLU A 78 18.20 6.78 -5.78
CA GLU A 78 18.70 7.81 -4.88
C GLU A 78 18.21 7.56 -3.44
N GLN A 79 19.15 7.67 -2.50
CA GLN A 79 18.89 7.54 -1.08
C GLN A 79 18.66 8.93 -0.48
N PRO A 80 17.54 9.13 0.25
CA PRO A 80 17.30 10.38 0.92
C PRO A 80 18.32 10.60 2.04
N PRO A 81 18.79 11.84 2.25
CA PRO A 81 19.75 12.12 3.31
C PRO A 81 19.13 11.93 4.69
N TRP A 82 19.93 11.41 5.63
CA TRP A 82 19.47 10.99 6.96
C TRP A 82 18.78 12.11 7.77
N TRP A 83 19.18 13.38 7.59
CA TRP A 83 18.62 14.51 8.34
C TRP A 83 17.15 14.78 8.04
N LEU A 84 16.60 14.23 6.96
CA LEU A 84 15.17 14.32 6.66
C LEU A 84 14.29 13.59 7.68
N MET A 85 14.87 12.76 8.55
CA MET A 85 14.14 12.18 9.68
C MET A 85 13.60 13.20 10.68
N PHE A 86 14.07 14.46 10.59
CA PHE A 86 13.62 15.58 11.42
C PHE A 86 12.68 16.53 10.70
N ALA A 87 12.36 16.28 9.42
CA ALA A 87 11.35 17.05 8.70
C ALA A 87 9.95 16.53 9.07
N ASP A 88 9.05 17.43 9.46
CA ASP A 88 7.65 17.13 9.73
C ASP A 88 6.78 18.35 9.35
N PRO A 89 5.93 18.26 8.30
CA PRO A 89 5.71 17.09 7.45
C PRO A 89 6.90 16.79 6.53
N LEU A 90 7.18 15.50 6.34
CA LEU A 90 8.12 15.02 5.32
C LEU A 90 7.35 14.70 4.03
N CYS A 91 7.60 15.48 2.98
CA CYS A 91 6.97 15.28 1.67
C CYS A 91 8.03 14.92 0.63
N VAL A 92 7.90 13.75 0.00
CA VAL A 92 8.93 13.16 -0.86
C VAL A 92 8.36 12.66 -2.18
N GLU A 93 9.10 12.85 -3.26
CA GLU A 93 8.78 12.32 -4.58
C GLU A 93 9.88 11.37 -5.04
N TYR A 94 9.55 10.11 -5.31
CA TYR A 94 10.52 9.11 -5.77
C TYR A 94 10.25 8.70 -7.21
N SER A 95 11.28 8.80 -8.06
CA SER A 95 11.29 8.07 -9.33
C SER A 95 11.71 6.61 -9.08
N LYS A 96 10.84 5.68 -9.47
CA LYS A 96 10.99 4.22 -9.35
C LYS A 96 10.61 3.56 -10.69
N ARG A 97 10.96 4.22 -11.79
CA ARG A 97 10.59 3.81 -13.15
C ARG A 97 11.59 2.85 -13.77
N ASP A 98 12.80 2.80 -13.24
CA ASP A 98 13.89 2.02 -13.77
C ASP A 98 14.11 0.76 -12.91
N ILE A 99 13.05 -0.03 -12.69
CA ILE A 99 13.13 -1.34 -12.02
C ILE A 99 13.27 -2.42 -13.10
N THR A 100 14.45 -2.42 -13.70
CA THR A 100 14.88 -3.21 -14.85
C THR A 100 15.85 -4.32 -14.44
N VAL A 101 15.81 -5.44 -15.15
CA VAL A 101 16.68 -6.60 -14.87
C VAL A 101 18.04 -6.47 -15.57
N ASP A 102 18.07 -5.81 -16.73
CA ASP A 102 19.20 -5.79 -17.66
C ASP A 102 20.27 -4.73 -17.37
N ASP A 103 19.93 -3.65 -16.68
CA ASP A 103 20.83 -2.52 -16.37
C ASP A 103 21.10 -2.33 -14.86
N GLY A 104 20.67 -3.30 -14.03
CA GLY A 104 20.82 -3.24 -12.58
C GLY A 104 19.88 -2.25 -11.88
N GLY A 105 18.87 -1.71 -12.56
CA GLY A 105 17.82 -0.88 -11.98
C GLY A 105 17.12 -1.51 -10.77
N ALA A 106 16.76 -2.79 -10.87
CA ALA A 106 16.21 -3.55 -9.75
C ALA A 106 17.13 -3.59 -8.52
N LEU A 107 18.46 -3.71 -8.72
CA LEU A 107 19.42 -3.70 -7.62
C LEU A 107 19.53 -2.31 -6.97
N ARG A 108 19.65 -1.25 -7.78
CA ARG A 108 19.68 0.15 -7.29
C ARG A 108 18.42 0.47 -6.47
N PHE A 109 17.26 0.04 -6.94
CA PHE A 109 16.00 0.14 -6.21
C PHE A 109 16.10 -0.57 -4.84
N LEU A 110 16.45 -1.85 -4.81
CA LEU A 110 16.51 -2.63 -3.56
C LEU A 110 17.50 -2.06 -2.54
N LEU A 111 18.59 -1.44 -3.00
CA LEU A 111 19.56 -0.78 -2.12
C LEU A 111 19.03 0.54 -1.53
N ALA A 112 18.14 1.25 -2.24
CA ALA A 112 17.60 2.52 -1.79
C ALA A 112 16.40 2.37 -0.84
N GLU A 113 15.52 1.39 -1.09
CA GLU A 113 14.26 1.23 -0.34
C GLU A 113 14.39 1.17 1.19
N PRO A 114 15.40 0.50 1.80
CA PRO A 114 15.50 0.46 3.26
C PRO A 114 15.61 1.86 3.90
N SER A 115 16.36 2.77 3.27
CA SER A 115 16.52 4.14 3.76
C SER A 115 15.24 4.96 3.61
N ARG A 116 14.55 4.82 2.47
CA ARG A 116 13.25 5.46 2.18
C ARG A 116 12.19 5.03 3.18
N PHE A 117 12.14 3.73 3.47
CA PHE A 117 11.22 3.16 4.46
C PHE A 117 11.54 3.63 5.88
N ALA A 118 12.83 3.68 6.26
CA ALA A 118 13.23 4.15 7.59
C ALA A 118 12.80 5.60 7.86
N LEU A 119 12.97 6.50 6.89
CA LEU A 119 12.52 7.89 7.02
C LEU A 119 11.00 8.01 7.17
N ALA A 120 10.25 7.24 6.36
CA ALA A 120 8.81 7.15 6.48
C ALA A 120 8.39 6.81 7.93
N MET A 121 8.90 5.72 8.50
CA MET A 121 8.42 5.20 9.79
C MET A 121 8.52 6.18 10.95
N VAL A 122 9.54 7.06 10.96
CA VAL A 122 9.86 7.91 12.12
C VAL A 122 9.09 9.22 12.18
N THR A 123 8.45 9.64 11.08
CA THR A 123 7.70 10.90 10.97
C THR A 123 6.28 10.78 11.51
N CYS A 124 5.68 11.93 11.86
CA CYS A 124 4.28 12.00 12.28
C CYS A 124 3.36 12.36 11.12
N HIS A 125 3.84 13.20 10.21
CA HIS A 125 3.18 13.61 8.98
C HIS A 125 4.09 13.27 7.80
N TYR A 126 3.62 12.39 6.92
CA TYR A 126 4.38 11.96 5.75
C TYR A 126 3.51 11.98 4.52
N TYR A 127 4.07 12.42 3.41
CA TYR A 127 3.44 12.31 2.12
C TYR A 127 4.46 11.92 1.05
N GLN A 128 4.29 10.73 0.50
CA GLN A 128 5.03 10.24 -0.65
C GLN A 128 4.19 10.29 -1.92
N LYS A 129 4.85 10.78 -2.98
CA LYS A 129 4.51 10.49 -4.37
C LYS A 129 5.56 9.58 -4.94
N ASP A 130 5.16 8.57 -5.70
CA ASP A 130 6.12 7.77 -6.42
C ASP A 130 5.62 7.37 -7.81
N HIS A 131 6.59 6.99 -8.64
CA HIS A 131 6.35 6.63 -10.02
C HIS A 131 6.99 5.29 -10.30
N TRP A 132 6.17 4.25 -10.40
CA TRP A 132 6.60 2.87 -10.50
C TRP A 132 6.52 2.34 -11.93
N SER A 133 7.58 1.66 -12.36
CA SER A 133 7.50 0.69 -13.46
C SER A 133 8.53 -0.42 -13.29
N VAL A 134 8.06 -1.66 -13.45
CA VAL A 134 8.89 -2.87 -13.48
C VAL A 134 8.82 -3.45 -14.88
N GLN A 135 9.98 -3.71 -15.48
CA GLN A 135 10.11 -4.09 -16.87
C GLN A 135 11.33 -4.97 -17.10
N SER A 136 11.32 -5.79 -18.16
CA SER A 136 12.45 -6.66 -18.47
C SER A 136 13.70 -5.88 -18.83
N THR A 137 13.52 -4.87 -19.68
CA THR A 137 14.60 -4.08 -20.29
C THR A 137 14.21 -2.62 -20.37
N HIS A 138 15.20 -1.74 -20.43
CA HIS A 138 14.94 -0.31 -20.59
C HIS A 138 14.09 -0.03 -21.85
N GLY A 139 13.01 0.74 -21.68
CA GLY A 139 12.08 1.09 -22.77
C GLY A 139 11.08 -0.01 -23.17
N ALA A 140 11.12 -1.21 -22.56
CA ALA A 140 10.06 -2.20 -22.75
C ALA A 140 8.73 -1.73 -22.14
N THR A 141 7.62 -2.27 -22.64
CA THR A 141 6.33 -2.14 -21.95
C THR A 141 6.49 -2.69 -20.53
N PRO A 142 6.18 -1.90 -19.48
CA PRO A 142 6.23 -2.40 -18.12
C PRO A 142 5.26 -3.55 -17.91
N TRP A 143 5.72 -4.60 -17.22
CA TRP A 143 4.84 -5.66 -16.72
C TRP A 143 3.85 -5.10 -15.72
N VAL A 144 4.30 -4.16 -14.89
CA VAL A 144 3.46 -3.42 -13.95
C VAL A 144 3.95 -1.98 -13.82
N ALA A 145 3.04 -1.01 -13.81
CA ALA A 145 3.36 0.40 -13.63
C ALA A 145 2.20 1.15 -12.94
N TRP A 146 2.51 2.18 -12.15
CA TRP A 146 1.53 3.09 -11.55
C TRP A 146 2.19 4.37 -11.02
N ASP A 147 1.38 5.39 -10.78
CA ASP A 147 1.76 6.56 -9.97
C ASP A 147 1.06 6.45 -8.61
N GLY A 148 1.85 6.42 -7.53
CA GLY A 148 1.38 6.21 -6.17
C GLY A 148 1.35 7.51 -5.36
N GLN A 149 0.34 7.64 -4.51
CA GLN A 149 0.20 8.69 -3.50
C GLN A 149 -0.07 8.01 -2.15
N TYR A 150 0.83 8.17 -1.20
CA TYR A 150 0.74 7.52 0.11
C TYR A 150 1.03 8.55 1.20
N TRP A 151 0.16 8.63 2.19
CA TRP A 151 0.36 9.57 3.29
C TRP A 151 -0.15 9.01 4.62
N TRP A 152 0.39 9.54 5.71
CA TRP A 152 -0.22 9.44 7.02
C TRP A 152 -0.12 10.76 7.77
N ASP A 153 -1.13 10.96 8.59
CA ASP A 153 -1.21 11.97 9.63
C ASP A 153 -1.50 11.21 10.93
N LYS A 154 -0.44 10.89 11.68
CA LYS A 154 -0.56 10.12 12.92
C LYS A 154 -1.18 10.95 14.05
N ALA A 155 -1.08 12.28 13.99
CA ALA A 155 -1.70 13.17 14.95
C ALA A 155 -3.23 13.21 14.76
N ALA A 156 -3.70 13.25 13.51
CA ALA A 156 -5.11 13.17 13.16
C ALA A 156 -5.65 11.72 13.10
N GLY A 157 -4.78 10.72 13.24
CA GLY A 157 -5.16 9.30 13.22
C GLY A 157 -5.68 8.84 11.85
N ARG A 158 -5.04 9.26 10.74
CA ARG A 158 -5.48 8.93 9.37
C ARG A 158 -4.32 8.58 8.46
N ALA A 159 -4.58 7.72 7.47
CA ALA A 159 -3.66 7.43 6.37
C ALA A 159 -4.42 7.25 5.08
N GLY A 160 -3.79 7.57 3.95
CA GLY A 160 -4.37 7.38 2.63
C GLY A 160 -3.40 6.75 1.65
N ALA A 161 -3.97 6.02 0.69
CA ALA A 161 -3.25 5.43 -0.42
C ALA A 161 -4.09 5.58 -1.68
N ARG A 162 -3.45 6.01 -2.78
CA ARG A 162 -4.07 6.08 -4.10
C ARG A 162 -3.07 5.64 -5.15
N LEU A 163 -3.55 4.80 -6.06
CA LEU A 163 -2.89 4.44 -7.30
C LEU A 163 -3.62 5.15 -8.43
N THR A 164 -2.85 5.72 -9.34
CA THR A 164 -3.34 6.25 -10.62
C THR A 164 -2.50 5.66 -11.74
N ASN A 165 -3.05 5.60 -12.95
CA ASN A 165 -2.38 4.98 -14.10
C ASN A 165 -1.91 3.53 -13.82
N PHE A 166 -2.56 2.81 -12.91
CA PHE A 166 -2.17 1.44 -12.58
C PHE A 166 -2.45 0.52 -13.78
N ARG A 167 -1.39 -0.13 -14.25
CA ARG A 167 -1.41 -1.00 -15.42
C ARG A 167 -0.65 -2.29 -15.18
N VAL A 168 -1.15 -3.36 -15.80
CA VAL A 168 -0.48 -4.65 -15.93
C VAL A 168 -0.40 -4.98 -17.42
N ASP A 169 0.80 -5.23 -17.93
CA ASP A 169 1.07 -5.46 -19.35
C ASP A 169 0.38 -4.42 -20.26
N GLY A 170 0.46 -3.14 -19.88
CA GLY A 170 -0.14 -2.02 -20.60
C GLY A 170 -1.66 -1.83 -20.44
N HIS A 171 -2.37 -2.77 -19.81
CA HIS A 171 -3.81 -2.68 -19.59
C HIS A 171 -4.09 -2.04 -18.23
N THR A 172 -5.05 -1.11 -18.17
CA THR A 172 -5.45 -0.50 -16.91
C THR A 172 -6.15 -1.51 -16.01
N VAL A 173 -5.82 -1.44 -14.72
CA VAL A 173 -6.43 -2.25 -13.67
C VAL A 173 -6.74 -1.32 -12.52
N GLY A 174 -8.02 -1.14 -12.18
CA GLY A 174 -8.40 -0.22 -11.12
C GLY A 174 -9.90 -0.26 -10.85
N VAL A 175 -10.31 0.37 -9.74
CA VAL A 175 -11.73 0.53 -9.42
C VAL A 175 -12.44 1.31 -10.52
N GLY A 176 -11.81 2.32 -11.12
CA GLY A 176 -12.43 3.06 -12.22
C GLY A 176 -12.67 2.23 -13.50
N ASP A 177 -11.88 1.17 -13.75
CA ASP A 177 -12.18 0.21 -14.81
C ASP A 177 -13.44 -0.60 -14.47
N ALA A 178 -13.58 -1.03 -13.21
CA ALA A 178 -14.77 -1.73 -12.73
C ALA A 178 -16.01 -0.84 -12.78
N VAL A 179 -15.91 0.43 -12.38
CA VAL A 179 -16.98 1.43 -12.51
C VAL A 179 -17.45 1.51 -13.96
N THR A 180 -16.52 1.69 -14.89
CA THR A 180 -16.82 1.78 -16.33
C THR A 180 -17.54 0.52 -16.85
N ALA A 181 -17.09 -0.66 -16.44
CA ALA A 181 -17.68 -1.93 -16.88
C ALA A 181 -19.07 -2.19 -16.27
N LEU A 182 -19.30 -1.74 -15.03
CA LEU A 182 -20.53 -1.99 -14.28
C LEU A 182 -21.62 -0.96 -14.56
N GLU A 183 -21.27 0.27 -14.94
CA GLU A 183 -22.22 1.38 -15.18
C GLU A 183 -23.47 0.97 -15.98
N PRO A 184 -23.38 0.21 -17.11
CA PRO A 184 -24.55 -0.10 -17.92
C PRO A 184 -25.51 -1.14 -17.32
N VAL A 185 -25.02 -1.97 -16.38
CA VAL A 185 -25.76 -3.15 -15.87
C VAL A 185 -26.08 -3.03 -14.38
N PHE A 186 -25.19 -2.41 -13.60
CA PHE A 186 -25.27 -2.24 -12.15
C PHE A 186 -24.91 -0.81 -11.74
N PRO A 187 -25.71 0.21 -12.12
CA PRO A 187 -25.38 1.62 -11.91
C PRO A 187 -25.24 2.00 -10.43
N ASP A 188 -25.97 1.35 -9.53
CA ASP A 188 -25.85 1.62 -8.09
C ASP A 188 -24.52 1.10 -7.51
N VAL A 189 -24.03 -0.03 -8.02
CA VAL A 189 -22.71 -0.57 -7.64
C VAL A 189 -21.60 0.30 -8.21
N ALA A 190 -21.72 0.70 -9.48
CA ALA A 190 -20.77 1.62 -10.11
C ALA A 190 -20.68 2.94 -9.34
N ARG A 191 -21.82 3.51 -8.91
CA ARG A 191 -21.85 4.70 -8.07
C ARG A 191 -21.12 4.52 -6.74
N ALA A 192 -21.38 3.42 -6.02
CA ALA A 192 -20.72 3.13 -4.75
C ALA A 192 -19.19 2.93 -4.92
N LEU A 193 -18.76 2.35 -6.04
CA LEU A 193 -17.34 2.17 -6.35
C LEU A 193 -16.65 3.46 -6.81
N SER A 194 -17.39 4.38 -7.43
CA SER A 194 -16.83 5.62 -7.98
C SER A 194 -16.15 6.52 -6.93
N ASP A 195 -16.55 6.35 -5.66
CA ASP A 195 -15.93 6.98 -4.50
C ASP A 195 -14.47 6.53 -4.26
N TYR A 196 -14.10 5.35 -4.76
CA TYR A 196 -12.77 4.75 -4.60
C TYR A 196 -11.94 4.75 -5.88
N GLY A 197 -12.49 5.23 -7.00
CA GLY A 197 -11.78 5.37 -8.27
C GLY A 197 -12.75 5.66 -9.41
N ARG A 198 -12.44 6.67 -10.22
CA ARG A 198 -13.31 7.10 -11.33
C ARG A 198 -12.66 6.94 -12.69
N ALA A 199 -11.34 7.07 -12.76
CA ALA A 199 -10.58 6.88 -13.98
C ALA A 199 -10.05 5.44 -14.11
N ALA A 200 -9.85 5.00 -15.35
CA ALA A 200 -9.17 3.74 -15.63
C ALA A 200 -7.79 3.68 -14.93
N GLY A 201 -7.48 2.57 -14.27
CA GLY A 201 -6.25 2.40 -13.49
C GLY A 201 -6.21 3.18 -12.18
N GLU A 202 -7.36 3.70 -11.72
CA GLU A 202 -7.46 4.42 -10.45
C GLU A 202 -8.08 3.57 -9.35
N THR A 203 -7.44 3.57 -8.18
CA THR A 203 -7.98 3.04 -6.92
C THR A 203 -7.43 3.88 -5.77
N GLY A 204 -8.25 4.31 -4.83
CA GLY A 204 -7.78 5.06 -3.66
C GLY A 204 -8.72 5.01 -2.47
N LEU A 205 -8.13 5.07 -1.28
CA LEU A 205 -8.84 5.01 -0.01
C LEU A 205 -8.10 5.79 1.09
N THR A 206 -8.86 6.17 2.11
CA THR A 206 -8.36 6.70 3.38
C THR A 206 -8.84 5.80 4.51
N VAL A 207 -7.98 5.53 5.50
CA VAL A 207 -8.27 4.74 6.69
C VAL A 207 -7.98 5.51 7.96
N SER A 208 -8.62 5.09 9.06
CA SER A 208 -8.22 5.47 10.40
C SER A 208 -6.95 4.73 10.84
N LEU A 209 -6.03 5.44 11.49
CA LEU A 209 -4.90 4.87 12.20
C LEU A 209 -5.18 4.81 13.71
N PRO A 210 -4.55 3.88 14.44
CA PRO A 210 -4.53 3.92 15.90
C PRO A 210 -3.96 5.26 16.41
N TYR A 211 -4.42 5.67 17.59
CA TYR A 211 -3.90 6.86 18.26
C TYR A 211 -2.40 6.71 18.57
N ASP A 212 -1.60 7.71 18.16
CA ASP A 212 -0.17 7.80 18.44
C ASP A 212 0.08 8.94 19.43
N LEU A 213 0.34 8.59 20.70
CA LEU A 213 0.59 9.57 21.77
C LEU A 213 1.83 10.43 21.48
N ARG A 214 2.86 9.88 20.81
CA ARG A 214 4.08 10.64 20.50
C ARG A 214 3.76 11.76 19.52
N CYS A 215 2.96 11.46 18.50
CA CYS A 215 2.58 12.42 17.47
C CYS A 215 1.51 13.40 17.94
N ALA A 216 0.61 12.98 18.83
CA ALA A 216 -0.41 13.86 19.41
C ALA A 216 0.17 14.90 20.39
N LEU A 217 1.29 14.59 21.06
CA LEU A 217 1.95 15.50 22.02
C LEU A 217 3.10 16.30 21.42
N GLY A 218 3.61 15.89 20.25
CA GLY A 218 4.77 16.52 19.59
C GLY A 218 4.41 17.50 18.46
N GLY A 219 3.12 17.65 18.15
CA GLY A 219 2.59 18.60 17.14
C GLY A 219 2.40 20.00 17.68
#